data_AF-F1LF23-F1
#
_entry.id   AF-F1LF23-F1
#
_cell.length_a   1.000
_cell.length_b   1.000
_cell.length_c   1.000
_cell.angle_alpha   90.00
_cell.angle_beta   90.00
_cell.angle_gamma   90.00
#
_symmetry.space_group_name_H-M   'P 1'
#
loop_
_entity.id
_entity.type
_entity.pdbx_description
1 polymer ?
#
loop_
_entity_poly.entity_id
_entity_poly.type
_entity_poly.pdbx_seq_one_letter_code
_entity_poly.pdbx_strand_id
1 'polypeptide(L)'
;MLPEGVRCEVVVCSIVDAGHFFVQQPTHPSFESLHRLNFYMLAVYNTAIGILELPRPCGPGLLCAAPANCGWYRAVTISYYEEHDEVLIRFIDYGGYSRLPRCDLRQIRLVFRHVSKYES
;
A
#
# COMPACT_ATOMS: atom_id res chain seq x y z
N MET A 1 -4.69 17.37 2.52
CA MET A 1 -4.11 18.03 3.72
C MET A 1 -5.23 18.23 4.72
N LEU A 2 -4.98 18.09 6.02
CA LEU A 2 -6.00 18.42 7.02
C LEU A 2 -6.23 19.94 7.01
N PRO A 3 -7.48 20.41 6.93
CA PRO A 3 -7.77 21.84 7.03
C PRO A 3 -7.44 22.35 8.43
N GLU A 4 -6.71 23.47 8.49
CA GLU A 4 -6.33 24.09 9.75
C GLU A 4 -7.56 24.69 10.45
N GLY A 5 -7.69 24.45 11.76
CA GLY A 5 -8.79 25.00 12.57
C GLY A 5 -10.15 24.32 12.38
N VAL A 6 -10.27 23.29 11.55
CA VAL A 6 -11.53 22.55 11.31
C VAL A 6 -11.47 21.19 12.00
N ARG A 7 -12.54 20.83 12.71
CA ARG A 7 -12.69 19.47 13.26
C ARG A 7 -12.96 18.50 12.10
N CYS A 8 -12.07 17.54 11.91
CA CYS A 8 -12.24 16.46 10.95
C CYS A 8 -12.48 15.15 11.69
N GLU A 9 -13.46 14.38 11.22
CA GLU A 9 -13.58 12.98 11.59
C GLU A 9 -12.47 12.19 10.90
N VAL A 10 -11.78 11.35 11.68
CA VAL A 10 -10.67 10.53 11.20
C VAL A 10 -10.74 9.14 11.81
N VAL A 11 -10.27 8.14 11.07
CA VAL A 11 -10.04 6.78 11.55
C VAL A 11 -8.54 6.50 11.49
N VAL A 12 -7.96 6.03 12.59
CA VAL A 12 -6.56 5.60 12.62
C VAL A 12 -6.44 4.28 11.86
N CYS A 13 -5.62 4.27 10.81
CA CYS A 13 -5.47 3.11 9.93
C CYS A 13 -4.14 2.38 10.11
N SER A 14 -3.13 3.03 10.68
CA SER A 14 -1.87 2.38 11.10
C SER A 14 -1.22 3.18 12.22
N ILE A 15 -0.63 2.50 13.19
CA ILE A 15 0.12 3.11 14.29
C ILE A 15 1.55 2.58 14.21
N VAL A 16 2.52 3.48 14.07
CA VAL A 16 3.95 3.16 14.18
C VAL A 16 4.40 3.37 15.62
N ASP A 17 4.07 4.52 16.20
CA ASP A 17 4.27 4.86 17.60
C ASP A 17 3.28 5.98 18.03
N ALA A 18 3.40 6.49 19.26
CA ALA A 18 2.49 7.51 19.81
C ALA A 18 2.55 8.87 19.07
N GLY A 19 3.65 9.18 18.37
CA GLY A 19 3.83 10.39 17.56
C GLY A 19 3.66 10.15 16.06
N HIS A 20 3.72 8.89 15.60
CA HIS A 20 3.62 8.53 14.19
C HIS A 20 2.51 7.51 13.94
N PHE A 21 1.38 8.01 13.48
CA PHE A 21 0.25 7.19 13.06
C PHE A 21 -0.38 7.80 11.81
N PHE A 22 -1.11 6.97 11.08
CA PHE A 22 -1.73 7.32 9.81
C PHE A 22 -3.24 7.31 9.98
N VAL A 23 -3.91 8.27 9.36
CA VAL A 23 -5.35 8.46 9.47
C VAL A 23 -6.00 8.55 8.10
N GLN A 24 -7.27 8.14 8.04
CA GLN A 24 -8.15 8.33 6.88
C GLN A 24 -9.32 9.23 7.28
N GLN A 25 -9.78 10.07 6.36
CA GLN A 25 -10.89 11.01 6.58
C GLN A 25 -12.17 10.46 5.91
N PRO A 26 -13.13 9.87 6.64
CA PRO A 26 -14.30 9.24 6.05
C PRO A 26 -15.18 10.18 5.21
N THR A 27 -15.17 11.47 5.55
CA THR A 27 -15.94 12.51 4.87
C THR A 27 -15.23 13.09 3.64
N HIS A 28 -14.01 12.66 3.34
CA HIS A 28 -13.24 13.14 2.18
C HIS A 28 -13.49 12.25 0.94
N PRO A 29 -13.65 12.81 -0.28
CA PRO A 29 -13.91 12.03 -1.50
C PRO A 29 -12.86 10.95 -1.82
N SER A 30 -11.62 11.13 -1.36
CA SER A 30 -10.55 10.14 -1.49
C SER A 30 -10.78 8.85 -0.69
N PHE A 31 -11.64 8.87 0.35
CA PHE A 31 -11.93 7.70 1.18
C PHE A 31 -12.60 6.59 0.39
N GLU A 32 -13.66 6.91 -0.36
CA GLU A 32 -14.33 5.94 -1.23
C GLU A 32 -13.40 5.43 -2.34
N SER A 33 -12.56 6.32 -2.88
CA SER A 33 -11.61 5.95 -3.94
C SER A 33 -10.59 4.92 -3.47
N LEU A 34 -10.13 5.03 -2.22
CA LEU A 34 -9.24 4.04 -1.61
C LEU A 34 -9.95 2.72 -1.29
N HIS A 35 -11.20 2.77 -0.83
CA HIS A 35 -12.00 1.55 -0.63
C HIS A 35 -12.21 0.78 -1.95
N ARG A 36 -12.54 1.48 -3.03
CA ARG A 36 -12.64 0.89 -4.38
C ARG A 36 -11.30 0.31 -4.83
N LEU A 37 -10.20 1.02 -4.62
CA LEU A 37 -8.85 0.52 -4.94
C LEU A 37 -8.57 -0.80 -4.22
N ASN A 38 -8.84 -0.90 -2.92
CA ASN A 38 -8.64 -2.15 -2.17
C ASN A 38 -9.46 -3.31 -2.72
N PHE A 39 -10.73 -3.06 -3.06
CA PHE A 39 -11.59 -4.08 -3.65
C PHE A 39 -11.01 -4.60 -4.96
N TYR A 40 -10.55 -3.70 -5.85
CA TYR A 40 -9.92 -4.11 -7.10
C TYR A 40 -8.55 -4.79 -6.92
N MET A 41 -7.75 -4.32 -5.96
CA MET A 41 -6.48 -4.95 -5.62
C MET A 41 -6.70 -6.38 -5.15
N LEU A 42 -7.66 -6.61 -4.24
CA LEU A 42 -8.03 -7.96 -3.81
C LEU A 42 -8.49 -8.81 -4.99
N ALA A 43 -9.42 -8.30 -5.81
CA ALA A 43 -9.95 -9.05 -6.96
C ALA A 43 -8.87 -9.48 -7.97
N VAL A 44 -7.85 -8.63 -8.20
CA VAL A 44 -6.78 -8.92 -9.16
C VAL A 44 -5.68 -9.80 -8.58
N TYR A 45 -5.25 -9.54 -7.34
CA TYR A 45 -4.05 -10.17 -6.79
C TYR A 45 -4.35 -11.45 -6.00
N ASN A 46 -5.59 -11.71 -5.59
CA ASN A 46 -5.96 -12.92 -4.83
C ASN A 46 -5.75 -14.23 -5.60
N THR A 47 -5.80 -14.21 -6.93
CA THR A 47 -5.62 -15.43 -7.75
C THR A 47 -4.17 -15.66 -8.18
N ALA A 48 -3.28 -14.65 -8.05
CA ALA A 48 -1.86 -14.64 -8.42
C ALA A 48 -1.47 -15.13 -9.85
N ILE A 49 -2.40 -15.70 -10.63
CA ILE A 49 -2.15 -16.28 -11.95
C ILE A 49 -1.78 -15.16 -12.94
N GLY A 50 -0.63 -15.34 -13.61
CA GLY A 50 -0.15 -14.41 -14.64
C GLY A 50 0.37 -13.07 -14.11
N ILE A 51 0.61 -12.95 -12.79
CA ILE A 51 1.21 -11.75 -12.20
C ILE A 51 2.64 -12.08 -11.74
N LEU A 52 3.60 -11.32 -12.26
CA LEU A 52 5.01 -11.53 -11.96
C LEU A 52 5.35 -11.14 -10.51
N GLU A 53 6.25 -11.90 -9.91
CA GLU A 53 6.96 -11.51 -8.69
C GLU A 53 7.87 -10.29 -8.94
N LEU A 54 8.36 -9.68 -7.87
CA LEU A 54 9.37 -8.62 -8.00
C LEU A 54 10.69 -9.14 -8.57
N PRO A 55 11.39 -8.35 -9.41
CA PRO A 55 12.66 -8.75 -9.99
C PRO A 55 13.75 -8.89 -8.92
N ARG A 56 14.82 -9.62 -9.27
CA ARG A 56 16.09 -9.62 -8.53
C ARG A 56 17.12 -8.75 -9.26
N PRO A 57 17.98 -7.99 -8.55
CA PRO A 57 17.84 -7.67 -7.12
C PRO A 57 16.63 -6.75 -6.88
N CYS A 58 15.98 -6.90 -5.73
CA CYS A 58 14.80 -6.11 -5.40
C CYS A 58 15.22 -4.74 -4.82
N GLY A 59 15.60 -3.80 -5.69
CA GLY A 59 16.05 -2.48 -5.26
C GLY A 59 14.99 -1.68 -4.46
N PRO A 60 15.40 -0.68 -3.67
CA PRO A 60 14.48 0.23 -2.99
C PRO A 60 13.72 1.12 -3.99
N GLY A 61 12.53 1.57 -3.61
CA GLY A 61 11.70 2.49 -4.41
C GLY A 61 10.78 1.83 -5.43
N LEU A 62 10.73 0.50 -5.50
CA LEU A 62 9.83 -0.22 -6.41
C LEU A 62 8.41 -0.25 -5.84
N LEU A 63 7.45 0.26 -6.62
CA LEU A 63 6.02 0.14 -6.29
C LEU A 63 5.54 -1.28 -6.59
N CYS A 64 4.93 -1.92 -5.60
CA CYS A 64 4.49 -3.31 -5.65
C CYS A 64 3.10 -3.49 -5.01
N ALA A 65 2.50 -4.65 -5.26
CA ALA A 65 1.37 -5.15 -4.50
C ALA A 65 1.87 -6.12 -3.43
N ALA A 66 1.35 -5.98 -2.21
CA ALA A 66 1.74 -6.75 -1.05
C ALA A 66 0.51 -7.32 -0.32
N PRO A 67 0.54 -8.58 0.12
CA PRO A 67 -0.53 -9.15 0.94
C PRO A 67 -0.44 -8.64 2.38
N ALA A 68 -1.58 -8.33 2.99
CA ALA A 68 -1.72 -8.06 4.42
C ALA A 68 -3.17 -8.30 4.85
N ASN A 69 -3.44 -8.74 6.09
CA ASN A 69 -4.78 -8.81 6.70
C ASN A 69 -5.92 -9.25 5.74
N CYS A 70 -5.74 -10.36 5.02
CA CYS A 70 -6.69 -10.92 4.04
C CYS A 70 -6.98 -10.03 2.81
N GLY A 71 -6.13 -9.04 2.55
CA GLY A 71 -6.21 -8.10 1.44
C GLY A 71 -4.89 -7.95 0.67
N TRP A 72 -4.93 -7.12 -0.37
CA TRP A 72 -3.78 -6.75 -1.17
C TRP A 72 -3.68 -5.23 -1.27
N TYR A 73 -2.48 -4.71 -1.03
CA TYR A 73 -2.26 -3.27 -0.86
C TYR A 73 -1.06 -2.80 -1.64
N ARG A 74 -1.02 -1.50 -1.92
CA ARG A 74 0.12 -0.88 -2.58
C ARG A 74 1.22 -0.62 -1.56
N ALA A 75 2.42 -1.02 -1.89
CA ALA A 75 3.59 -0.81 -1.06
C ALA A 75 4.79 -0.40 -1.89
N VAL A 76 5.78 0.22 -1.25
CA VAL A 76 7.07 0.53 -1.86
C VAL A 76 8.16 -0.24 -1.15
N THR A 77 9.11 -0.77 -1.91
CA THR A 77 10.29 -1.45 -1.34
C THR A 77 11.21 -0.45 -0.66
N ILE A 78 11.73 -0.82 0.51
CA ILE A 78 12.61 0.00 1.35
C ILE A 78 14.00 -0.61 1.43
N SER A 79 14.11 -1.92 1.64
CA SER A 79 15.37 -2.65 1.63
C SER A 79 15.17 -4.11 1.21
N TYR A 80 16.21 -4.72 0.65
CA TYR A 80 16.25 -6.14 0.27
C TYR A 80 17.33 -6.86 1.06
N TYR A 81 16.93 -7.95 1.73
CA TYR A 81 17.79 -8.83 2.49
C TYR A 81 18.07 -10.05 1.63
N GLU A 82 19.16 -9.98 0.87
CA GLU A 82 19.51 -10.99 -0.14
C GLU A 82 19.70 -12.38 0.48
N GLU A 83 20.24 -12.46 1.71
CA GLU A 83 20.46 -13.74 2.41
C GLU A 83 19.17 -14.53 2.66
N HIS A 84 18.02 -13.85 2.76
CA HIS A 84 16.72 -14.45 3.08
C HIS A 84 15.71 -14.34 1.93
N ASP A 85 16.07 -13.69 0.82
CA ASP A 85 15.15 -13.27 -0.25
C ASP A 85 13.91 -12.52 0.27
N GLU A 86 14.12 -11.65 1.27
CA GLU A 86 13.06 -10.88 1.92
C GLU A 86 13.18 -9.39 1.63
N VAL A 87 12.05 -8.70 1.61
CA VAL A 87 11.98 -7.27 1.31
C VAL A 87 11.25 -6.56 2.43
N LEU A 88 11.86 -5.51 2.98
CA LEU A 88 11.15 -4.54 3.82
C LEU A 88 10.34 -3.63 2.90
N ILE A 89 9.05 -3.52 3.16
CA ILE A 89 8.13 -2.67 2.41
C ILE A 89 7.46 -1.66 3.33
N ARG A 90 6.97 -0.56 2.75
CA ARG A 90 6.07 0.40 3.41
C ARG A 90 4.78 0.51 2.63
N PHE A 91 3.62 0.34 3.28
CA PHE A 91 2.33 0.54 2.60
C PHE A 91 2.12 2.04 2.33
N ILE A 92 1.83 2.41 1.09
CA ILE A 92 1.81 3.82 0.69
C ILE A 92 0.48 4.51 1.03
N ASP A 93 -0.60 3.74 1.16
CA ASP A 93 -1.96 4.24 1.44
C ASP A 93 -2.31 4.24 2.93
N TYR A 94 -1.59 3.43 3.70
CA TYR A 94 -1.88 3.14 5.11
C TYR A 94 -0.72 3.48 6.03
N GLY A 95 0.49 3.65 5.49
CA GLY A 95 1.70 3.63 6.31
C GLY A 95 1.97 2.25 6.89
N GLY A 96 2.84 2.19 7.89
CA GLY A 96 3.30 0.91 8.45
C GLY A 96 4.26 0.16 7.54
N TYR A 97 4.98 -0.78 8.14
CA TYR A 97 6.04 -1.55 7.50
C TYR A 97 5.79 -3.04 7.66
N SER A 98 6.25 -3.82 6.70
CA SER A 98 6.26 -5.28 6.80
C SER A 98 7.51 -5.83 6.13
N ARG A 99 8.04 -6.94 6.65
CA ARG A 99 9.12 -7.70 6.04
C ARG A 99 8.53 -9.01 5.54
N LEU A 100 8.58 -9.23 4.23
CA LEU A 100 7.92 -10.35 3.57
C LEU A 100 8.88 -11.04 2.59
N PRO A 101 8.69 -12.33 2.29
CA PRO A 101 9.36 -12.98 1.16
C PRO A 101 9.12 -12.21 -0.14
N ARG A 102 10.16 -12.02 -0.96
CA ARG A 102 10.06 -11.37 -2.28
C ARG A 102 9.03 -12.08 -3.17
N CYS A 103 8.94 -13.41 -3.07
CA CYS A 103 7.99 -14.24 -3.80
C CYS A 103 6.52 -14.05 -3.37
N ASP A 104 6.24 -13.34 -2.29
CA ASP A 104 4.87 -12.95 -1.89
C ASP A 104 4.49 -11.58 -2.45
N LEU A 105 5.48 -10.78 -2.86
CA LEU A 105 5.26 -9.49 -3.50
C LEU A 105 4.99 -9.67 -5.00
N ARG A 106 4.15 -8.79 -5.54
CA ARG A 106 3.78 -8.82 -6.97
C ARG A 106 4.05 -7.48 -7.63
N GLN A 107 4.44 -7.50 -8.90
CA GLN A 107 4.54 -6.28 -9.69
C GLN A 107 3.18 -5.59 -9.77
N ILE A 108 3.18 -4.28 -9.55
CA ILE A 108 1.95 -3.50 -9.62
C ILE A 108 1.54 -3.27 -11.09
N ARG A 109 0.29 -3.61 -11.44
CA ARG A 109 -0.27 -3.31 -12.77
C ARG A 109 -0.42 -1.78 -12.93
N LEU A 110 -0.21 -1.28 -14.15
CA LEU A 110 -0.23 0.16 -14.46
C LEU A 110 -1.51 0.85 -13.98
N VAL A 111 -2.66 0.16 -14.09
CA VAL A 111 -3.97 0.66 -13.66
C VAL A 111 -4.05 1.02 -12.18
N PHE A 112 -3.17 0.48 -11.32
CA PHE A 112 -3.15 0.74 -9.87
C PHE A 112 -2.07 1.74 -9.44
N ARG A 113 -1.23 2.21 -10.36
CA ARG A 113 -0.13 3.14 -10.04
C ARG A 113 -0.61 4.55 -9.73
N HIS A 114 -1.77 4.93 -10.25
CA HIS A 114 -2.37 6.23 -10.00
C HIS A 114 -3.56 6.05 -9.07
N VAL A 115 -3.61 6.81 -7.97
CA VAL A 115 -4.91 7.17 -7.40
C VAL A 115 -5.55 8.08 -8.42
N SER A 116 -6.79 7.79 -8.81
CA SER A 116 -7.54 8.59 -9.80
C SER A 116 -7.29 10.08 -9.55
N LYS A 117 -6.61 10.74 -10.50
CA LYS A 117 -6.47 12.20 -10.51
C LYS A 117 -7.83 12.81 -10.82
N TYR A 118 -8.67 12.95 -9.81
CA TYR A 118 -9.86 13.80 -9.87
C TYR A 118 -9.96 14.61 -8.59
N GLU A 119 -8.92 15.38 -8.28
CA GLU A 119 -8.98 16.51 -7.36
C GLU A 119 -8.07 17.63 -7.89
N SER A 120 -8.67 18.49 -8.71
CA SER A 120 -8.54 19.95 -8.83
C SER A 120 -8.87 20.38 -10.26
#